data_AF-E8WUS1-F1
#
_entry.id   AF-E8WUS1-F1
#
_cell.length_a   1.000
_cell.length_b   1.000
_cell.length_c   1.000
_cell.angle_alpha   90.00
_cell.angle_beta   90.00
_cell.angle_gamma   90.00
#
_symmetry.space_group_name_H-M   'P 1'
#
loop_
_entity.id
_entity.type
_entity.pdbx_description
1 polymer ?
#
loop_
_entity_poly.entity_id
_entity_poly.type
_entity_poly.pdbx_seq_one_letter_code
_entity_poly.pdbx_strand_id
1 'polypeptide(L)'
;MSAETKTLFSGTALGLSGPLRVEILPNGMTARLTQPFRVRTGTGRIIEVPAGFETDFASVPRLFWRVVPPWGRYSPAAVVHDYLYHTGKVSRLAADRVFLELMAALGVPLWKRQVMYWAVRLGGWLAWNASRKREAEHA
;
A
#
# COMPACT_ATOMS: atom_id res chain seq x y z
N MET A 1 10.56 -9.49 -23.49
CA MET A 1 10.36 -8.08 -23.09
C MET A 1 10.90 -7.95 -21.68
N SER A 2 12.00 -7.19 -21.51
CA SER A 2 12.68 -7.09 -20.21
C SER A 2 11.79 -6.31 -19.25
N ALA A 3 11.39 -6.90 -18.13
CA ALA A 3 10.70 -6.18 -17.08
C ALA A 3 11.64 -5.08 -16.54
N GLU A 4 11.15 -3.84 -16.49
CA GLU A 4 11.94 -2.74 -15.92
C GLU A 4 11.95 -2.86 -14.40
N THR A 5 13.08 -3.29 -13.84
CA THR A 5 13.30 -3.31 -12.39
C THR A 5 13.45 -1.88 -11.90
N LYS A 6 12.40 -1.34 -11.27
CA LYS A 6 12.42 0.00 -10.70
C LYS A 6 12.82 -0.05 -9.23
N THR A 7 13.99 0.48 -8.90
CA THR A 7 14.43 0.61 -7.50
C THR A 7 13.83 1.88 -6.90
N LEU A 8 13.01 1.74 -5.86
CA LEU A 8 12.47 2.88 -5.11
C LEU A 8 13.31 3.06 -3.83
N PHE A 9 14.07 4.15 -3.77
CA PHE A 9 14.80 4.54 -2.56
C PHE A 9 13.80 4.98 -1.48
N SER A 10 13.44 4.06 -0.59
CA SER A 10 12.80 4.41 0.67
C SER A 10 13.87 4.94 1.61
N GLY A 11 13.71 6.18 2.08
CA GLY A 11 14.66 6.80 2.99
C GLY A 11 14.92 5.95 4.23
N THR A 12 16.15 6.01 4.71
CA THR A 12 16.77 5.27 5.84
C THR A 12 16.08 5.46 7.21
N ALA A 13 14.92 6.12 7.28
CA ALA A 13 14.32 6.65 8.51
C ALA A 13 13.31 5.70 9.20
N LEU A 14 12.83 4.68 8.51
CA LEU A 14 12.18 3.54 9.14
C LEU A 14 13.28 2.48 9.35
N GLY A 15 13.21 1.64 10.38
CA GLY A 15 14.09 0.47 10.55
C GLY A 15 13.88 -0.59 9.46
N LEU A 16 14.03 -0.18 8.21
CA LEU A 16 13.86 -0.93 6.99
C LEU A 16 15.11 -1.75 6.79
N SER A 17 14.93 -3.03 6.47
CA SER A 17 16.01 -3.89 6.00
C SER A 17 16.43 -3.55 4.56
N GLY A 18 16.57 -2.26 4.21
CA GLY A 18 16.99 -1.77 2.90
C GLY A 18 15.91 -1.08 2.05
N PRO A 19 16.26 -0.69 0.81
CA PRO A 19 15.33 -0.01 -0.11
C PRO A 19 14.23 -0.97 -0.59
N LEU A 20 13.03 -0.43 -0.88
CA LEU A 20 11.95 -1.20 -1.48
C LEU A 20 12.30 -1.52 -2.94
N ARG A 21 12.46 -2.80 -3.25
CA ARG A 21 12.72 -3.27 -4.61
C ARG A 21 11.49 -3.95 -5.18
N VAL A 22 11.03 -3.41 -6.31
CA VAL A 22 9.88 -3.94 -7.03
C VAL A 22 10.17 -4.05 -8.52
N GLU A 23 9.58 -5.05 -9.13
CA GLU A 23 9.56 -5.27 -10.58
C GLU A 23 8.17 -4.90 -11.09
N ILE A 24 8.09 -4.03 -12.10
CA ILE A 24 6.81 -3.66 -12.70
C ILE A 24 6.37 -4.80 -13.62
N LEU A 25 5.17 -5.32 -13.40
CA LEU A 25 4.62 -6.41 -14.21
C LEU A 25 4.20 -5.89 -15.60
N PRO A 26 4.07 -6.78 -16.60
CA PRO A 26 3.82 -6.38 -18.00
C PRO A 26 2.55 -5.54 -18.22
N ASN A 27 1.61 -5.57 -17.28
CA ASN A 27 0.40 -4.74 -17.30
C ASN A 27 0.68 -3.25 -17.00
N GLY A 28 1.88 -2.89 -16.53
CA GLY A 28 2.27 -1.53 -16.16
C GLY A 28 1.55 -0.95 -14.94
N MET A 29 0.69 -1.73 -14.30
CA MET A 29 -0.20 -1.28 -13.22
C MET A 29 0.11 -1.93 -11.89
N THR A 30 0.67 -3.14 -11.90
CA THR A 30 1.04 -3.86 -10.67
C THR A 30 2.54 -4.02 -10.60
N ALA A 31 3.05 -4.13 -9.39
CA ALA A 31 4.45 -4.42 -9.15
C ALA A 31 4.59 -5.61 -8.20
N ARG A 32 5.66 -6.37 -8.39
CA ARG A 32 6.01 -7.52 -7.57
C ARG A 32 7.25 -7.21 -6.76
N LEU A 33 7.24 -7.53 -5.47
CA LEU A 33 8.42 -7.39 -4.62
C LEU A 33 9.48 -8.40 -5.05
N THR A 34 10.70 -7.93 -5.31
CA THR A 34 11.82 -8.81 -5.66
C THR A 34 12.58 -9.31 -4.44
N GLN A 35 12.39 -8.65 -3.29
CA GLN A 35 13.02 -8.99 -2.01
C GLN A 35 12.02 -8.82 -0.86
N PRO A 36 12.20 -9.55 0.25
CA PRO A 36 11.35 -9.37 1.42
C PRO A 36 11.52 -7.95 1.97
N PHE A 37 10.40 -7.34 2.33
CA PHE A 37 10.35 -5.97 2.85
C PHE A 37 9.85 -5.98 4.29
N ARG A 38 10.70 -5.51 5.22
CA ARG A 38 10.37 -5.46 6.64
C ARG A 38 10.20 -4.02 7.11
N VAL A 39 9.12 -3.77 7.83
CA VAL A 39 8.87 -2.49 8.50
C VAL A 39 8.67 -2.69 9.98
N ARG A 40 9.18 -1.76 10.79
CA ARG A 40 8.88 -1.70 12.21
C ARG A 40 7.79 -0.66 12.44
N THR A 41 6.68 -1.09 13.03
CA THR A 41 5.65 -0.18 13.55
C THR A 41 6.15 0.48 14.84
N GLY A 42 5.57 1.62 15.23
CA GLY A 42 5.86 2.30 16.48
C GLY A 42 5.41 1.53 17.72
N THR A 43 4.53 0.53 17.56
CA THR A 43 4.23 -0.46 18.61
C THR A 43 5.33 -1.51 18.81
N GLY A 44 6.42 -1.43 18.05
CA GLY A 44 7.53 -2.39 18.09
C GLY A 44 7.28 -3.67 17.29
N ARG A 45 6.08 -3.87 16.73
CA ARG A 45 5.79 -5.01 15.85
C ARG A 45 6.52 -4.88 14.52
N ILE A 46 7.12 -5.98 14.08
CA ILE A 46 7.75 -6.10 12.77
C ILE A 46 6.73 -6.72 11.81
N ILE A 47 6.48 -6.04 10.70
CA ILE A 47 5.66 -6.55 9.61
C ILE A 47 6.60 -6.90 8.47
N GLU A 48 6.56 -8.17 8.06
CA GLU A 48 7.33 -8.68 6.94
C GLU A 48 6.39 -9.00 5.77
N VAL A 49 6.66 -8.33 4.65
CA VAL A 49 6.06 -8.59 3.36
C VAL A 49 7.01 -9.50 2.58
N PRO A 50 6.60 -10.71 2.19
CA PRO A 50 7.48 -11.65 1.52
C PRO A 50 7.85 -11.18 0.10
N ALA A 51 9.01 -11.62 -0.39
CA ALA A 51 9.32 -11.52 -1.81
C ALA A 51 8.26 -12.27 -2.63
N GLY A 52 7.98 -11.77 -3.84
CA GLY A 52 6.93 -12.29 -4.71
C GLY A 52 5.54 -11.72 -4.42
N PHE A 53 5.35 -10.93 -3.36
CA PHE A 53 4.09 -10.23 -3.12
C PHE A 53 3.80 -9.24 -4.25
N GLU A 54 2.59 -9.32 -4.81
CA GLU A 54 2.11 -8.38 -5.82
C GLU A 54 1.28 -7.28 -5.16
N THR A 55 1.66 -6.04 -5.44
CA THR A 55 0.98 -4.83 -4.98
C THR A 55 0.53 -4.07 -6.22
N ASP A 56 -0.70 -3.61 -6.22
CA ASP A 56 -1.23 -2.74 -7.27
C ASP A 56 -1.07 -1.26 -6.91
N PHE A 57 -0.61 -0.94 -5.69
CA PHE A 57 -0.63 0.39 -5.09
C PHE A 57 -2.01 1.07 -5.21
N ALA A 58 -3.05 0.33 -5.59
CA ALA A 58 -4.32 0.81 -6.10
C ALA A 58 -5.42 0.83 -5.03
N SER A 59 -5.06 0.45 -3.80
CA SER A 59 -5.84 0.79 -2.59
C SER A 59 -6.22 2.27 -2.55
N VAL A 60 -5.43 3.16 -3.18
CA VAL A 60 -5.81 4.55 -3.46
C VAL A 60 -6.58 4.63 -4.78
N PRO A 61 -7.89 4.97 -4.78
CA PRO A 61 -8.69 5.05 -5.99
C PRO A 61 -8.08 5.98 -7.04
N ARG A 62 -8.16 5.60 -8.32
CA ARG A 62 -7.60 6.36 -9.46
C ARG A 62 -7.98 7.84 -9.50
N LEU A 63 -9.16 8.20 -8.97
CA LEU A 63 -9.60 9.59 -8.84
C LEU A 63 -8.61 10.46 -8.05
N PHE A 64 -7.92 9.88 -7.07
CA PHE A 64 -6.94 10.57 -6.23
C PHE A 64 -5.54 10.65 -6.85
N TRP A 65 -5.28 9.96 -7.97
CA TRP A 65 -3.98 10.00 -8.65
C TRP A 65 -3.61 11.39 -9.18
N ARG A 66 -4.60 12.26 -9.40
CA ARG A 66 -4.40 13.67 -9.75
C ARG A 66 -3.80 14.50 -8.62
N VAL A 67 -3.98 14.07 -7.37
CA VAL A 67 -3.55 14.80 -6.15
C VAL A 67 -2.37 14.09 -5.49
N VAL A 68 -2.39 12.76 -5.53
CA VAL A 68 -1.41 11.88 -4.91
C VAL A 68 -0.97 10.88 -6.00
N PRO A 69 0.21 11.02 -6.61
CA PRO A 69 0.63 10.12 -7.68
C PRO A 69 0.62 8.64 -7.25
N PRO A 70 0.61 7.68 -8.17
CA PRO A 70 0.64 6.26 -7.79
C PRO A 70 1.92 5.86 -7.02
N TRP A 71 3.01 6.59 -7.24
CA TRP A 71 4.33 6.31 -6.66
C TRP A 71 4.85 7.54 -5.90
N GLY A 72 5.50 7.32 -4.76
CA GLY A 72 6.11 8.40 -4.01
C GLY A 72 6.71 7.94 -2.68
N ARG A 73 6.98 8.91 -1.79
CA ARG A 73 7.56 8.65 -0.47
C ARG A 73 6.71 7.72 0.41
N TYR A 74 5.41 7.55 0.09
CA TYR A 74 4.48 6.65 0.78
C TYR A 74 4.37 5.26 0.14
N SER A 75 5.00 4.99 -1.01
CA SER A 75 4.94 3.67 -1.65
C SER A 75 5.29 2.52 -0.70
N PRO A 76 6.31 2.62 0.17
CA PRO A 76 6.57 1.59 1.18
C PRO A 76 5.43 1.36 2.17
N ALA A 77 4.72 2.42 2.56
CA ALA A 77 3.54 2.30 3.41
C ALA A 77 2.37 1.63 2.67
N ALA A 78 2.19 1.94 1.38
CA ALA A 78 1.15 1.36 0.55
C ALA A 78 1.34 -0.16 0.37
N VAL A 79 2.57 -0.63 0.11
CA VAL A 79 2.87 -2.07 0.03
C VAL A 79 2.47 -2.81 1.30
N VAL A 80 2.83 -2.25 2.46
CA VAL A 80 2.50 -2.87 3.76
C VAL A 80 0.99 -2.88 3.99
N HIS A 81 0.30 -1.80 3.61
CA HIS A 81 -1.15 -1.72 3.69
C HIS A 81 -1.83 -2.78 2.81
N ASP A 82 -1.44 -2.88 1.54
CA ASP A 82 -1.95 -3.89 0.60
C ASP A 82 -1.74 -5.30 1.13
N TYR A 83 -0.56 -5.60 1.68
CA TYR A 83 -0.26 -6.91 2.26
C TYR A 83 -1.13 -7.23 3.49
N LEU A 84 -1.29 -6.27 4.41
CA LEU A 84 -2.15 -6.44 5.58
C LEU A 84 -3.62 -6.60 5.18
N TYR A 85 -4.05 -5.86 4.15
CA TYR A 85 -5.40 -5.92 3.63
C TYR A 85 -5.67 -7.26 2.94
N HIS A 86 -4.74 -7.74 2.11
CA HIS A 86 -4.84 -9.01 1.39
C HIS A 86 -4.81 -10.21 2.34
N THR A 87 -3.92 -10.20 3.34
CA THR A 87 -3.78 -11.33 4.26
C THR A 87 -4.84 -11.39 5.35
N GLY A 88 -5.58 -10.31 5.60
CA GLY A 88 -6.61 -10.25 6.65
C GLY A 88 -6.07 -10.48 8.08
N LYS A 89 -4.74 -10.45 8.27
CA LYS A 89 -4.07 -10.71 9.56
C LYS A 89 -4.43 -9.68 10.64
N VAL A 90 -4.91 -8.51 10.22
CA VAL A 90 -5.35 -7.43 11.09
C VAL A 90 -6.68 -6.88 10.60
N SER A 91 -7.44 -6.24 11.49
CA SER A 91 -8.65 -5.54 11.08
C SER A 91 -8.33 -4.40 10.10
N ARG A 92 -9.26 -4.06 9.22
CA ARG A 92 -9.11 -2.93 8.28
C ARG A 92 -8.70 -1.64 8.99
N LEU A 93 -9.31 -1.35 10.15
CA LEU A 93 -8.95 -0.19 10.95
C LEU A 93 -7.49 -0.23 11.45
N ALA A 94 -6.99 -1.41 11.81
CA ALA A 94 -5.60 -1.58 12.21
C ALA A 94 -4.65 -1.41 11.02
N ALA A 95 -4.99 -1.95 9.85
CA ALA A 95 -4.22 -1.71 8.61
C ALA A 95 -4.14 -0.23 8.26
N ASP A 96 -5.27 0.50 8.30
CA ASP A 96 -5.32 1.93 8.02
C ASP A 96 -4.49 2.76 9.02
N ARG A 97 -4.46 2.35 10.30
CA ARG A 97 -3.61 2.98 11.33
C ARG A 97 -2.13 2.76 11.07
N VAL A 98 -1.73 1.53 10.74
CA VAL A 98 -0.34 1.20 10.36
C VAL A 98 0.07 2.02 9.12
N PHE A 99 -0.83 2.17 8.16
CA PHE A 99 -0.57 2.99 6.96
C PHE A 99 -0.28 4.46 7.30
N LEU A 100 -1.14 5.08 8.13
CA LEU A 100 -0.93 6.45 8.61
C LEU A 100 0.38 6.63 9.37
N GLU A 101 0.71 5.66 10.23
CA GLU A 101 1.92 5.64 11.03
C GLU A 101 3.18 5.54 10.15
N LEU A 102 3.19 4.63 9.18
CA LEU A 102 4.31 4.48 8.25
C LEU A 102 4.48 5.74 7.39
N MET A 103 3.40 6.34 6.89
CA MET A 103 3.47 7.62 6.20
C MET A 103 4.03 8.73 7.10
N ALA A 104 3.75 8.67 8.41
CA ALA A 104 4.30 9.62 9.36
C ALA A 104 5.81 9.50 9.51
N ALA A 105 6.29 8.26 9.67
CA ALA A 105 7.72 7.98 9.75
C ALA A 105 8.46 8.30 8.43
N LEU A 106 7.79 8.18 7.28
CA LEU A 106 8.34 8.53 5.96
C LEU A 106 8.38 10.05 5.70
N GLY A 107 7.94 10.88 6.67
CA GLY A 107 7.96 12.33 6.55
C GLY A 107 6.92 12.87 5.54
N VAL A 108 5.88 12.09 5.23
CA VAL A 108 4.78 12.57 4.38
C VAL A 108 4.06 13.69 5.13
N PRO A 109 3.71 14.84 4.54
CA PRO A 109 3.02 15.91 5.27
C PRO A 109 1.60 15.51 5.69
N LEU A 110 1.13 16.01 6.84
CA LEU A 110 -0.14 15.62 7.46
C LEU A 110 -1.34 15.72 6.51
N TRP A 111 -1.45 16.80 5.74
CA TRP A 111 -2.54 16.99 4.78
C TRP A 111 -2.60 15.86 3.75
N LYS A 112 -1.44 15.39 3.26
CA LYS A 112 -1.36 14.30 2.29
C LYS A 112 -1.75 12.96 2.93
N ARG A 113 -1.33 12.71 4.18
CA ARG A 113 -1.76 11.53 4.94
C ARG A 113 -3.28 11.49 5.09
N GLN A 114 -3.89 12.63 5.41
CA GLN A 114 -5.33 12.74 5.63
C GLN A 114 -6.11 12.47 4.33
N VAL A 115 -5.67 13.05 3.21
CA VAL A 115 -6.25 12.77 1.88
C VAL A 115 -6.15 11.28 1.54
N MET A 116 -4.97 10.68 1.71
CA MET A 116 -4.77 9.26 1.42
C MET A 116 -5.60 8.35 2.32
N TYR A 117 -5.73 8.68 3.61
CA TYR A 117 -6.55 7.95 4.56
C TYR A 117 -8.05 7.99 4.20
N TRP A 118 -8.58 9.15 3.85
CA TRP A 118 -9.96 9.25 3.37
C TRP A 118 -10.16 8.51 2.05
N ALA A 119 -9.16 8.53 1.16
CA ALA A 119 -9.21 7.82 -0.11
C ALA A 119 -9.35 6.30 0.07
N VAL A 120 -8.55 5.66 0.94
CA VAL A 120 -8.67 4.22 1.23
C VAL A 120 -9.97 3.88 1.97
N ARG A 121 -10.45 4.78 2.84
CA ARG A 121 -11.68 4.55 3.61
C ARG A 121 -12.94 4.63 2.74
N LEU A 122 -13.03 5.64 1.89
CA LEU A 122 -14.14 5.83 0.94
C LEU A 122 -14.06 4.83 -0.22
N GLY A 123 -12.86 4.57 -0.76
CA GLY A 123 -12.62 3.61 -1.83
C GLY A 123 -13.03 2.20 -1.47
N GLY A 124 -12.64 1.71 -0.29
CA GLY A 124 -13.08 0.41 0.17
C GLY A 124 -14.54 0.35 0.65
N TRP A 125 -15.24 1.49 0.82
CA TRP A 125 -16.70 1.48 1.00
C TRP A 125 -17.40 1.27 -0.35
N LEU A 126 -16.95 1.93 -1.42
CA LEU A 126 -17.47 1.73 -2.77
C LEU A 126 -17.25 0.29 -3.27
N ALA A 127 -16.07 -0.29 -3.04
CA ALA A 127 -15.79 -1.68 -3.40
C ALA A 127 -16.67 -2.68 -2.61
N TRP A 128 -16.88 -2.44 -1.31
CA TRP A 128 -17.74 -3.26 -0.46
C TRP A 128 -19.23 -3.13 -0.81
N ASN A 129 -19.69 -1.94 -1.21
CA ASN A 129 -21.07 -1.75 -1.67
C ASN A 129 -21.29 -2.40 -3.05
N ALA A 130 -20.27 -2.38 -3.92
CA ALA A 130 -20.33 -3.00 -5.24
C ALA A 130 -20.33 -4.54 -5.18
N SER A 131 -19.67 -5.17 -4.20
CA SER A 131 -19.72 -6.63 -4.00
C SER A 131 -21.10 -7.08 -3.51
N ARG A 132 -21.70 -6.34 -2.56
CA ARG A 132 -23.05 -6.64 -2.05
C ARG A 132 -24.14 -6.47 -3.09
N LYS A 133 -24.00 -5.52 -4.02
CA LYS A 133 -24.98 -5.33 -5.10
C LYS A 133 -24.99 -6.52 -6.07
N ARG A 134 -23.83 -7.13 -6.33
CA ARG A 134 -23.73 -8.35 -7.17
C ARG A 134 -24.29 -9.58 -6.48
N GLU A 135 -24.04 -9.74 -5.17
CA GLU A 135 -24.64 -10.84 -4.40
C GLU A 135 -26.17 -10.74 -4.34
N ALA A 136 -26.72 -9.53 -4.29
CA ALA A 136 -28.17 -9.30 -4.31
C ALA A 136 -28.82 -9.42 -5.70
N GLU A 137 -28.05 -9.29 -6.80
CA GLU A 137 -28.54 -9.51 -8.17
C GLU A 137 -28.47 -10.98 -8.60
N HIS A 138 -27.71 -11.82 -7.87
CA HIS A 138 -27.56 -13.26 -8.11
C HIS A 138 -28.27 -14.15 -7.07
N ALA A 139 -29.08 -13.55 -6.17
CA ALA A 139 -29.95 -14.25 -5.21
C ALA A 139 -31.42 -14.06 -5.61
#